data_AF-A0AAV4P5Z9-F1
#
_entry.id   AF-A0AAV4P5Z9-F1
#
_cell.length_a   1.000
_cell.length_b   1.000
_cell.length_c   1.000
_cell.angle_alpha   90.00
_cell.angle_beta   90.00
_cell.angle_gamma   90.00
#
_symmetry.space_group_name_H-M   'P 1'
#
loop_
_entity.id
_entity.type
_entity.pdbx_description
1 polymer ?
#
loop_
_entity_poly.entity_id
_entity_poly.type
_entity_poly.pdbx_seq_one_letter_code
_entity_poly.pdbx_strand_id
1 'polypeptide(L)'
;MQLFAANGTAVPTYGKRLLKLDLRLRRNFKWPFIIAAVSQPIIGADFLRHFELLVDIKNGILIDPLIKLKTKSTLYAGNSSSVKVIIENSKFHPLLSEFPTLIGTNTTPNKIVHGVEHWIPTNGPPVFSKPRRINIATIETPSHIGFQAMATNQKSDKELSEILAHPDKSSLVLQPFPVGDHAIELYCDVASNRIRPFVPEVDRKKVYSSLHSISLPGIKATVKLVEE
;
A
#
# COMPACT_ATOMS: atom_id res chain seq x y z
N MET A 1 -16.25 19.46 -26.49
CA MET A 1 -15.35 18.68 -25.61
C MET A 1 -15.05 19.58 -24.42
N GLN A 2 -15.46 19.18 -23.22
CA GLN A 2 -15.28 19.96 -22.01
C GLN A 2 -13.96 19.57 -21.34
N LEU A 3 -13.16 20.56 -20.92
CA LEU A 3 -11.95 20.32 -20.14
C LEU A 3 -12.22 20.65 -18.66
N PHE A 4 -11.56 19.94 -17.76
CA PHE A 4 -11.65 20.15 -16.32
C PHE A 4 -10.25 20.33 -15.74
N ALA A 5 -10.10 21.28 -14.84
CA ALA A 5 -8.87 21.46 -14.07
C ALA A 5 -8.82 20.44 -12.92
N ALA A 6 -7.64 20.27 -12.30
CA ALA A 6 -7.43 19.29 -11.22
C ALA A 6 -8.29 19.54 -9.96
N ASN A 7 -8.82 20.75 -9.80
CA ASN A 7 -9.77 21.12 -8.74
C ASN A 7 -11.24 20.84 -9.13
N GLY A 8 -11.50 20.19 -10.27
CA GLY A 8 -12.83 19.88 -10.78
C GLY A 8 -13.55 21.02 -11.50
N THR A 9 -12.98 22.24 -11.56
CA THR A 9 -13.65 23.35 -12.26
C THR A 9 -13.58 23.17 -13.76
N ALA A 10 -14.71 23.44 -14.43
CA ALA A 10 -14.79 23.48 -15.88
C ALA A 10 -13.86 24.57 -16.46
N VAL A 11 -13.02 24.20 -17.42
CA VAL A 11 -12.17 25.12 -18.17
C VAL A 11 -12.90 25.52 -19.45
N PRO A 12 -13.20 26.81 -19.67
CA PRO A 12 -13.81 27.28 -20.91
C PRO A 12 -12.98 26.92 -22.15
N THR A 13 -13.63 26.37 -23.17
CA THR A 13 -12.99 26.00 -24.45
C THR A 13 -13.69 26.68 -25.62
N TYR A 14 -12.92 27.12 -26.62
CA TYR A 14 -13.37 27.94 -27.75
C TYR A 14 -13.22 27.23 -29.10
N GLY A 15 -13.09 25.90 -29.09
CA GLY A 15 -12.93 25.08 -30.29
C GLY A 15 -11.49 24.57 -30.50
N LYS A 16 -11.21 24.09 -31.71
CA LYS A 16 -9.90 23.51 -32.08
C LYS A 16 -9.23 24.32 -33.17
N ARG A 17 -7.90 24.42 -33.12
CA ARG A 17 -7.07 25.06 -34.13
C ARG A 17 -5.87 24.18 -34.47
N LEU A 18 -5.66 23.91 -35.76
CA LEU A 18 -4.48 23.22 -36.23
C LEU A 18 -3.27 24.15 -36.14
N LEU A 19 -2.28 23.80 -35.32
CA LEU A 19 -1.03 24.55 -35.17
C LEU A 19 0.16 23.66 -35.48
N LYS A 20 1.23 24.30 -35.94
CA LYS A 20 2.56 23.71 -36.07
C LYS A 20 3.40 24.13 -34.86
N LEU A 21 3.81 23.17 -34.05
CA LEU A 21 4.67 23.38 -32.88
C LEU A 21 6.12 23.07 -33.24
N ASP A 22 7.04 23.97 -32.89
CA ASP A 22 8.47 23.72 -32.97
C ASP A 22 9.02 23.44 -31.58
N LEU A 23 9.41 22.18 -31.36
CA LEU A 23 10.01 21.70 -30.12
C LEU A 23 11.54 21.63 -30.19
N ARG A 24 12.17 22.20 -31.23
CA ARG A 24 13.61 22.09 -31.52
C ARG A 24 14.13 20.66 -31.72
N LEU A 25 13.22 19.73 -31.98
CA LEU A 25 13.51 18.33 -32.34
C LEU A 25 13.65 18.15 -33.86
N ARG A 26 13.81 19.23 -34.64
CA ARG A 26 14.00 19.19 -36.10
C ARG A 26 12.93 18.37 -36.85
N ARG A 27 11.71 18.32 -36.29
CA ARG A 27 10.56 17.60 -36.84
C ARG A 27 9.33 18.49 -36.83
N ASN A 28 8.39 18.18 -37.72
CA ASN A 28 7.18 18.95 -37.88
C ASN A 28 6.06 18.36 -37.01
N PHE A 29 5.62 19.08 -35.98
CA PHE A 29 4.53 18.66 -35.12
C PHE A 29 3.26 19.46 -35.43
N LYS A 30 2.41 18.91 -36.30
CA LYS A 30 1.10 19.52 -36.64
C LYS A 30 0.00 18.84 -35.83
N TRP A 31 -0.73 19.61 -35.01
CA TRP A 31 -1.75 19.04 -34.12
C TRP A 31 -2.96 19.97 -33.97
N PRO A 32 -4.21 19.43 -33.95
CA PRO A 32 -5.41 20.21 -33.67
C PRO A 32 -5.53 20.50 -32.16
N PHE A 33 -4.93 21.60 -31.71
CA PHE A 33 -4.98 22.03 -30.31
C PHE A 33 -6.35 22.59 -29.93
N ILE A 34 -6.72 22.41 -28.67
CA ILE A 34 -7.93 23.01 -28.11
C ILE A 34 -7.59 24.41 -27.62
N ILE A 35 -8.36 25.40 -28.05
CA ILE A 35 -8.26 26.76 -27.53
C ILE A 35 -9.03 26.79 -26.21
N ALA A 36 -8.32 27.00 -25.10
CA ALA A 36 -8.88 26.96 -23.75
C ALA A 36 -8.44 28.18 -22.94
N ALA A 37 -9.26 28.61 -21.98
CA ALA A 37 -8.93 29.67 -21.04
C ALA A 37 -7.98 29.16 -19.95
N VAL A 38 -6.70 29.00 -20.29
CA VAL A 38 -5.62 28.58 -19.39
C VAL A 38 -4.53 29.64 -19.34
N SER A 39 -3.87 29.80 -18.19
CA SER A 39 -2.82 30.80 -18.00
C SER A 39 -1.52 30.47 -18.76
N GLN A 40 -1.24 29.18 -18.96
CA GLN A 40 -0.06 28.70 -19.67
C GLN A 40 -0.47 27.63 -20.69
N PRO A 41 0.14 27.59 -21.88
CA PRO A 41 -0.07 26.51 -22.84
C PRO A 41 0.36 25.16 -22.28
N ILE A 42 -0.43 24.11 -22.53
CA ILE A 42 -0.19 22.75 -22.00
C ILE A 42 -0.07 21.79 -23.19
N ILE A 43 0.93 20.91 -23.13
CA ILE A 43 1.04 19.75 -24.02
C ILE A 43 0.51 18.53 -23.28
N GLY A 44 -0.54 17.91 -23.83
CA GLY A 44 -1.14 16.72 -23.25
C GLY A 44 -0.38 15.44 -23.56
N ALA A 45 -0.68 14.38 -22.81
CA ALA A 45 -0.13 13.04 -23.03
C ALA A 45 -0.56 12.43 -24.36
N ASP A 46 -1.70 12.88 -24.91
CA ASP A 46 -2.21 12.51 -26.24
C ASP A 46 -1.26 12.95 -27.36
N PHE A 47 -0.78 14.19 -27.32
CA PHE A 47 0.22 14.71 -28.23
C PHE A 47 1.54 13.95 -28.11
N LEU A 48 2.01 13.73 -26.87
CA LEU A 48 3.28 13.02 -26.62
C LEU A 48 3.22 11.59 -27.16
N ARG A 49 2.12 10.88 -26.92
CA ARG A 49 1.90 9.52 -27.42
C ARG A 49 1.82 9.48 -28.94
N HIS A 50 1.08 10.40 -29.56
CA HIS A 50 0.93 10.44 -31.02
C HIS A 50 2.27 10.64 -31.75
N PHE A 51 3.15 11.46 -31.18
CA PHE A 51 4.46 11.76 -31.76
C PHE A 51 5.61 10.91 -31.18
N GLU A 52 5.30 9.92 -30.35
CA GLU A 52 6.26 9.00 -29.71
C GLU A 52 7.38 9.72 -28.93
N LEU A 53 7.05 10.82 -28.27
CA LEU A 53 8.00 11.60 -27.49
C LEU A 53 8.10 11.08 -26.05
N LEU A 54 9.32 11.02 -25.53
CA LEU A 54 9.60 10.60 -24.15
C LEU A 54 9.98 11.80 -23.29
N VAL A 55 9.41 11.88 -22.08
CA VAL A 55 9.71 12.93 -21.11
C VAL A 55 10.62 12.37 -20.03
N ASP A 56 11.84 12.88 -19.95
CA ASP A 56 12.80 12.58 -18.88
C ASP A 56 12.75 13.71 -17.83
N ILE A 57 11.95 13.48 -16.78
CA ILE A 57 11.75 14.46 -15.71
C ILE A 57 13.03 14.66 -14.90
N LYS A 58 13.79 13.58 -14.65
CA LYS A 58 15.01 13.63 -13.84
C LYS A 58 16.03 14.59 -14.43
N ASN A 59 16.21 14.53 -15.75
CA ASN A 59 17.16 15.38 -16.45
C ASN A 59 16.52 16.65 -17.03
N GLY A 60 15.19 16.79 -16.95
CA GLY A 60 14.44 17.88 -17.54
C GLY A 60 14.59 17.93 -19.06
N ILE A 61 14.43 16.80 -19.74
CA ILE A 61 14.66 16.67 -21.18
C ILE A 61 13.43 16.06 -21.87
N LEU A 62 13.10 16.59 -23.05
CA LEU A 62 12.19 15.94 -24.00
C LEU A 62 13.03 15.19 -25.05
N ILE A 63 12.75 13.91 -25.24
CA ILE A 63 13.50 13.00 -26.09
C ILE A 63 12.61 12.57 -27.25
N ASP A 64 13.15 12.66 -28.47
CA ASP A 64 12.60 12.03 -29.66
C ASP A 64 13.41 10.75 -29.95
N PRO A 65 12.87 9.56 -29.63
CA PRO A 65 13.60 8.30 -29.80
C PRO A 65 13.82 7.93 -31.27
N LEU A 66 12.96 8.41 -32.19
CA LEU A 66 13.03 8.05 -33.61
C LEU A 66 14.27 8.65 -34.29
N ILE A 67 14.59 9.91 -33.97
CA ILE A 67 15.75 10.65 -34.50
C ILE A 67 16.88 10.82 -33.48
N LYS A 68 16.71 10.27 -32.27
CA LYS A 68 17.65 10.35 -31.13
C LYS A 68 18.01 11.78 -30.72
N LEU A 69 17.19 12.77 -31.07
CA LEU A 69 17.37 14.15 -30.64
C LEU A 69 16.75 14.39 -29.28
N LYS A 70 17.32 15.36 -28.57
CA LYS A 70 16.91 15.75 -27.24
C LYS A 70 16.81 17.26 -27.17
N THR A 71 15.82 17.75 -26.47
CA THR A 71 15.67 19.18 -26.19
C THR A 71 15.56 19.38 -24.69
N LYS A 72 16.43 20.24 -24.15
CA LYS A 72 16.44 20.57 -22.72
C LYS A 72 15.22 21.44 -22.41
N SER A 73 14.46 21.06 -21.39
CA SER A 73 13.39 21.87 -20.84
C SER A 73 13.93 22.83 -19.79
N THR A 74 13.22 23.94 -19.59
CA THR A 74 13.47 24.85 -18.47
C THR A 74 12.45 24.55 -17.39
N LEU A 75 12.91 24.28 -16.17
CA LEU A 75 12.02 24.13 -15.03
C LEU A 75 11.45 25.51 -14.68
N TYR A 76 10.14 25.66 -14.83
CA TYR A 76 9.42 26.84 -14.35
C TYR A 76 8.80 26.52 -13.00
N ALA A 77 9.39 27.04 -11.92
CA ALA A 77 8.81 27.00 -10.59
C ALA A 77 7.72 28.08 -10.49
N GLY A 78 6.54 27.81 -11.06
CA GLY A 78 5.34 28.57 -10.70
C GLY A 78 4.95 28.24 -9.26
N ASN A 79 4.19 29.12 -8.60
CA ASN A 79 3.54 28.81 -7.32
C ASN A 79 2.64 27.58 -7.54
N SER A 80 3.17 26.39 -7.28
CA SER A 80 2.44 25.15 -7.47
C SER A 80 1.32 25.12 -6.45
N SER A 81 0.09 25.08 -6.95
CA SER A 81 -1.03 24.64 -6.12
C SER A 81 -0.75 23.19 -5.77
N SER A 82 -0.31 22.97 -4.52
CA SER A 82 -0.46 21.75 -3.73
C SER A 82 -1.21 20.63 -4.44
N VAL A 83 -0.62 19.43 -4.53
CA VAL A 83 -1.38 18.20 -4.81
C VAL A 83 -2.55 18.15 -3.83
N LYS A 84 -3.77 18.43 -4.30
CA LYS A 84 -4.98 18.24 -3.52
C LYS A 84 -5.42 16.81 -3.75
N VAL A 85 -5.81 16.13 -2.68
CA VAL A 85 -6.50 14.85 -2.80
C VAL A 85 -7.78 15.11 -3.58
N ILE A 86 -7.88 14.55 -4.79
CA ILE A 86 -9.13 14.50 -5.54
C ILE A 86 -9.97 13.44 -4.83
N ILE A 87 -10.86 13.87 -3.97
CA ILE A 87 -11.80 12.99 -3.30
C ILE A 87 -13.03 12.94 -4.20
N GLU A 88 -13.12 11.95 -5.08
CA GLU A 88 -14.38 11.63 -5.75
C GLU A 88 -15.17 10.62 -4.89
N ASN A 89 -16.43 10.96 -4.62
CA ASN A 89 -17.51 10.06 -4.19
C ASN A 89 -17.19 9.03 -3.09
N SER A 90 -16.29 9.36 -2.17
CA SER A 90 -16.02 8.53 -1.00
C SER A 90 -16.99 8.88 0.12
N LYS A 91 -17.39 7.89 0.92
CA LYS A 91 -18.21 8.09 2.14
C LYS A 91 -17.59 9.07 3.15
N PHE A 92 -16.29 9.35 3.01
CA PHE A 92 -15.55 10.28 3.86
C PHE A 92 -15.50 11.70 3.28
N HIS A 93 -15.99 11.92 2.07
CA HIS A 93 -16.01 13.25 1.44
C HIS A 93 -16.71 14.31 2.30
N PRO A 94 -17.88 14.05 2.92
CA PRO A 94 -18.52 15.04 3.79
C PRO A 94 -17.62 15.44 4.96
N LEU A 95 -17.06 14.46 5.67
CA LEU A 95 -16.16 14.69 6.80
C LEU A 95 -14.88 15.45 6.39
N LEU A 96 -14.31 15.08 5.25
CA LEU A 96 -13.09 15.72 4.74
C LEU A 96 -13.36 17.14 4.22
N SER A 97 -14.57 17.43 3.73
CA SER A 97 -15.00 18.78 3.36
C SER A 97 -15.22 19.69 4.56
N GLU A 98 -15.51 19.15 5.75
CA GLU A 98 -15.57 19.92 7.01
C GLU A 98 -14.18 20.36 7.48
N PHE A 99 -13.12 19.61 7.12
CA PHE A 99 -11.74 19.89 7.54
C PHE A 99 -10.77 20.06 6.35
N PRO A 100 -10.96 21.08 5.49
CA PRO A 100 -10.17 21.26 4.28
C PRO A 100 -8.67 21.56 4.56
N THR A 101 -8.33 22.01 5.77
CA THR A 101 -6.96 22.22 6.24
C THR A 101 -6.16 20.92 6.38
N LEU A 102 -6.81 19.78 6.60
CA LEU A 102 -6.15 18.47 6.71
C LEU A 102 -5.67 17.93 5.35
N ILE A 103 -6.19 18.47 4.24
CA ILE A 103 -5.96 17.96 2.87
C ILE A 103 -5.07 18.92 2.04
N GLY A 104 -4.93 20.17 2.47
CA GLY A 104 -4.03 21.12 1.82
C GLY A 104 -2.56 20.82 2.17
N THR A 105 -1.65 20.82 1.18
CA THR A 105 -0.20 20.71 1.43
C THR A 105 0.43 22.01 1.94
N ASN A 106 -0.36 22.90 2.53
CA ASN A 106 0.15 24.11 3.17
C ASN A 106 0.88 23.68 4.45
N THR A 107 2.16 23.34 4.30
CA THR A 107 3.11 23.05 5.39
C THR A 107 3.50 24.28 6.19
N THR A 108 2.91 25.45 5.93
CA THR A 108 2.97 26.55 6.87
C THR A 108 1.99 26.24 8.00
N PRO A 109 2.44 25.85 9.20
CA PRO A 109 1.55 25.79 10.35
C PRO A 109 0.85 27.13 10.45
N ASN A 110 -0.49 27.11 10.48
CA ASN A 110 -1.27 28.32 10.73
C ASN A 110 -0.62 29.05 11.90
N LYS A 111 -0.33 30.34 11.72
CA LYS A 111 0.22 31.17 12.80
C LYS A 111 -0.76 31.08 13.96
N ILE A 112 -0.38 30.34 15.00
CA ILE A 112 -1.26 30.04 16.12
C ILE A 112 -1.61 31.39 16.76
N VAL A 113 -2.90 31.76 16.71
CA VAL A 113 -3.39 33.09 17.14
C VAL A 113 -3.41 33.21 18.67
N HIS A 114 -3.24 32.11 19.39
CA HIS A 114 -3.12 32.09 20.84
C HIS A 114 -1.66 31.81 21.26
N GLY A 115 -1.14 32.58 22.22
CA GLY A 115 0.24 32.47 22.74
C GLY A 115 0.52 31.22 23.59
N VAL A 116 -0.19 30.12 23.35
CA VAL A 116 0.02 28.83 24.02
C VAL A 116 0.79 27.93 23.08
N GLU A 117 2.05 27.65 23.43
CA GLU A 117 2.92 26.69 22.74
C GLU A 117 2.99 25.40 23.56
N HIS A 118 2.78 24.26 22.91
CA HIS A 118 3.08 22.95 23.49
C HIS A 118 4.54 22.61 23.20
N TRP A 119 5.39 22.61 24.23
CA TRP A 119 6.74 22.07 24.13
C TRP A 119 6.85 20.80 24.97
N ILE A 120 7.59 19.82 24.45
CA ILE A 120 8.00 18.65 25.24
C ILE A 120 9.40 18.95 25.75
N PRO A 121 9.60 19.12 27.07
CA PRO A 121 10.92 19.28 27.65
C PRO A 121 11.73 18.00 27.47
N THR A 122 12.64 17.96 26.50
CA THR A 122 13.61 16.87 26.39
C THR A 122 14.96 17.37 26.88
N ASN A 123 15.34 16.98 28.09
CA ASN A 123 16.70 17.19 28.59
C ASN A 123 17.57 16.01 28.16
N GLY A 124 18.43 16.22 27.16
CA GLY A 124 19.43 15.25 26.70
C GLY A 124 19.24 14.74 25.26
N PRO A 125 20.18 13.94 24.76
CA PRO A 125 20.12 13.36 23.42
C PRO A 125 18.92 12.42 23.26
N PRO A 126 18.39 12.23 22.04
CA PRO A 126 17.23 11.36 21.79
C PRO A 126 17.46 9.96 22.37
N VAL A 127 16.61 9.55 23.30
CA VAL A 127 16.68 8.22 23.89
C VAL A 127 16.10 7.23 22.89
N PHE A 128 16.99 6.54 22.19
CA PHE A 128 16.60 5.40 21.36
C PHE A 128 16.38 4.17 22.25
N SER A 129 15.15 3.67 22.33
CA SER A 129 14.87 2.33 22.86
C SER A 129 14.77 1.34 21.71
N LYS A 130 15.52 0.22 21.78
CA LYS A 130 15.27 -0.91 20.87
C LYS A 130 13.81 -1.36 21.04
N PRO A 131 13.08 -1.68 19.95
CA PRO A 131 11.76 -2.27 20.04
C PRO A 131 11.78 -3.46 21.00
N ARG A 132 11.05 -3.38 22.10
CA ARG A 132 10.95 -4.47 23.07
C ARG A 132 9.93 -5.47 22.53
N ARG A 133 10.29 -6.75 22.45
CA ARG A 133 9.32 -7.81 22.16
C ARG A 133 8.21 -7.74 23.22
N ILE A 134 6.97 -7.58 22.78
CA ILE A 134 5.82 -7.70 23.67
C ILE A 134 5.76 -9.15 24.14
N ASN A 135 5.57 -9.34 25.45
CA ASN A 135 5.32 -10.66 26.01
C ASN A 135 3.94 -11.14 25.53
N ILE A 136 3.93 -12.11 24.62
CA ILE A 136 2.71 -12.64 23.99
C ILE A 136 1.73 -13.20 25.03
N ALA A 137 2.21 -13.64 26.20
CA ALA A 137 1.36 -14.12 27.28
C ALA A 137 0.47 -13.04 27.93
N THR A 138 0.71 -11.75 27.66
CA THR A 138 -0.04 -10.63 28.24
C THR A 138 -1.03 -9.99 27.26
N ILE A 139 -1.04 -10.43 26.00
CA ILE A 139 -2.05 -10.02 25.03
C ILE A 139 -3.12 -11.12 25.01
N GLU A 140 -4.28 -10.85 25.60
CA GLU A 140 -5.49 -11.61 25.26
C GLU A 140 -5.81 -11.32 23.79
N THR A 141 -5.32 -12.18 22.90
CA THR A 141 -5.58 -12.06 21.47
C THR A 141 -7.05 -12.39 21.20
N PRO A 142 -7.79 -11.60 20.40
CA PRO A 142 -9.22 -11.81 20.17
C PRO A 142 -9.58 -13.03 19.30
N SER A 143 -8.61 -13.88 18.95
CA SER A 143 -8.81 -15.00 18.05
C SER A 143 -8.40 -16.30 18.72
N HIS A 144 -9.20 -16.72 19.71
CA HIS A 144 -9.10 -18.05 20.28
C HIS A 144 -9.32 -19.08 19.16
N ILE A 145 -8.23 -19.64 18.63
CA ILE A 145 -8.31 -20.89 17.88
C ILE A 145 -8.78 -21.91 18.92
N GLY A 146 -10.05 -22.32 18.83
CA GLY A 146 -10.63 -23.25 19.79
C GLY A 146 -9.98 -24.62 19.63
N PHE A 147 -9.12 -25.02 20.57
CA PHE A 147 -8.46 -26.33 20.55
C PHE A 147 -9.47 -27.49 20.51
N GLN A 148 -10.63 -27.31 21.15
CA GLN A 148 -11.73 -28.28 21.09
C GLN A 148 -12.24 -28.50 19.65
N ALA A 149 -12.47 -27.41 18.92
CA ALA A 149 -12.96 -27.48 17.53
C ALA A 149 -11.88 -28.07 16.60
N MET A 150 -10.61 -27.72 16.85
CA MET A 150 -9.49 -28.30 16.11
C MET A 150 -9.37 -29.81 16.36
N ALA A 151 -9.54 -30.26 17.61
CA ALA A 151 -9.52 -31.69 17.95
C ALA A 151 -10.64 -32.47 17.27
N THR A 152 -11.85 -31.89 17.18
CA THR A 152 -12.95 -32.52 16.42
C THR A 152 -12.64 -32.56 14.92
N ASN A 153 -12.07 -31.49 14.37
CA ASN A 153 -11.75 -31.41 12.96
C ASN A 153 -10.64 -32.40 12.57
N GLN A 154 -9.62 -32.58 13.44
CA GLN A 154 -8.57 -33.59 13.24
C GLN A 154 -9.15 -35.00 13.10
N LYS A 155 -10.13 -35.38 13.92
CA LYS A 155 -10.75 -36.72 13.84
C LYS A 155 -11.44 -37.00 12.50
N SER A 156 -11.92 -35.96 11.81
CA SER A 156 -12.58 -36.06 10.50
C SER A 156 -11.67 -35.76 9.31
N ASP A 157 -10.41 -35.42 9.55
CA ASP A 157 -9.48 -34.96 8.52
C ASP A 157 -8.88 -36.14 7.73
N LYS A 158 -9.05 -36.10 6.40
CA LYS A 158 -8.58 -37.18 5.52
C LYS A 158 -7.06 -37.25 5.46
N GLU A 159 -6.40 -36.10 5.38
CA GLU A 159 -4.94 -36.01 5.27
C GLU A 159 -4.27 -36.56 6.53
N LEU A 160 -4.79 -36.23 7.71
CA LEU A 160 -4.32 -36.79 8.97
C LEU A 160 -4.45 -38.31 9.00
N SER A 161 -5.60 -38.85 8.57
CA SER A 161 -5.83 -40.30 8.54
C SER A 161 -4.87 -41.03 7.59
N GLU A 162 -4.52 -40.40 6.45
CA GLU A 162 -3.59 -40.94 5.47
C GLU A 162 -2.15 -40.96 6.00
N ILE A 163 -1.72 -39.90 6.70
CA ILE A 163 -0.39 -39.81 7.32
C ILE A 163 -0.23 -40.85 8.43
N LEU A 164 -1.26 -41.03 9.26
CA LEU A 164 -1.25 -42.04 10.33
C LEU A 164 -1.24 -43.48 9.76
N ALA A 165 -1.91 -43.70 8.62
CA ALA A 165 -1.93 -45.01 7.95
C ALA A 165 -0.62 -45.34 7.20
N HIS A 166 0.12 -44.33 6.73
CA HIS A 166 1.37 -44.51 5.98
C HIS A 166 2.50 -43.60 6.50
N PRO A 167 3.10 -43.94 7.65
CA PRO A 167 4.17 -43.14 8.24
C PRO A 167 5.38 -42.93 7.31
N ASP A 168 5.68 -43.90 6.44
CA ASP A 168 6.86 -43.85 5.54
C ASP A 168 6.73 -42.82 4.40
N LYS A 169 5.51 -42.31 4.12
CA LYS A 169 5.26 -41.36 3.02
C LYS A 169 5.42 -39.90 3.43
N SER A 170 5.53 -39.62 4.73
CA SER A 170 5.58 -38.27 5.27
C SER A 170 6.79 -38.12 6.19
N SER A 171 7.40 -36.93 6.20
CA SER A 171 8.43 -36.60 7.17
C SER A 171 7.86 -36.21 8.55
N LEU A 172 6.53 -36.17 8.69
CA LEU A 172 5.85 -35.76 9.91
C LEU A 172 5.77 -36.94 10.89
N VAL A 173 6.08 -36.67 12.17
CA VAL A 173 5.94 -37.66 13.25
C VAL A 173 4.79 -37.19 14.12
N LEU A 174 3.59 -37.70 13.84
CA LEU A 174 2.36 -37.25 14.51
C LEU A 174 2.06 -38.10 15.74
N GLN A 175 1.95 -37.45 16.90
CA GLN A 175 1.61 -38.08 18.18
C GLN A 175 0.51 -37.30 18.90
N PRO A 176 -0.41 -37.97 19.62
CA PRO A 176 -1.39 -37.29 20.46
C PRO A 176 -0.68 -36.59 21.62
N PHE A 177 -0.99 -35.31 21.81
CA PHE A 177 -0.40 -34.47 22.85
C PHE A 177 -1.51 -33.70 23.60
N PRO A 178 -1.51 -33.69 24.95
CA PRO A 178 -2.49 -32.96 25.72
C PRO A 178 -2.20 -31.45 25.69
N VAL A 179 -3.21 -30.64 25.33
CA VAL A 179 -3.08 -29.18 25.23
C VAL A 179 -4.05 -28.48 26.18
N GLY A 180 -3.50 -27.62 27.06
CA GLY A 180 -4.23 -26.80 28.02
C GLY A 180 -4.71 -27.53 29.28
N ASP A 181 -5.40 -26.80 30.16
CA ASP A 181 -5.88 -27.31 31.47
C ASP A 181 -7.01 -28.34 31.36
N HIS A 182 -7.63 -28.49 30.19
CA HIS A 182 -8.83 -29.30 29.96
C HIS A 182 -8.57 -30.69 29.35
N ALA A 183 -7.32 -31.17 29.35
CA ALA A 183 -6.93 -32.49 28.83
C ALA A 183 -7.46 -32.79 27.40
N ILE A 184 -7.40 -31.80 26.50
CA ILE A 184 -7.79 -31.98 25.10
C ILE A 184 -6.59 -32.60 24.36
N GLU A 185 -6.78 -33.75 23.71
CA GLU A 185 -5.75 -34.40 22.90
C GLU A 185 -5.76 -33.87 21.46
N LEU A 186 -4.63 -33.34 21.02
CA LEU A 186 -4.38 -32.93 19.64
C LEU A 186 -3.26 -33.78 19.04
N TYR A 187 -3.40 -34.18 17.78
CA TYR A 187 -2.28 -34.72 17.02
C TYR A 187 -1.29 -33.61 16.71
N CYS A 188 -0.05 -33.79 17.15
CA CYS A 188 1.04 -32.84 17.01
C CYS A 188 2.23 -33.49 16.30
N ASP A 189 2.88 -32.72 15.43
CA ASP A 189 4.18 -33.07 14.88
C ASP A 189 5.27 -32.88 15.93
N VAL A 190 5.98 -33.97 16.22
CA VAL A 190 7.10 -34.05 17.15
C VAL A 190 8.42 -34.37 16.45
N ALA A 191 8.46 -34.34 15.11
CA ALA A 191 9.67 -34.66 14.33
C ALA A 191 10.83 -33.68 14.57
N SER A 192 10.54 -32.50 15.11
CA SER A 192 11.52 -31.46 15.41
C SER A 192 11.51 -31.09 16.90
N ASN A 193 12.50 -30.31 17.36
CA ASN A 193 12.60 -29.85 18.75
C ASN A 193 11.43 -28.97 19.25
N ARG A 194 10.38 -28.78 18.44
CA ARG A 194 9.17 -28.03 18.78
C ARG A 194 7.95 -28.88 18.45
N ILE A 195 7.06 -28.97 19.42
CA ILE A 195 5.78 -29.67 19.29
C ILE A 195 4.81 -28.71 18.61
N ARG A 196 4.30 -29.08 17.44
CA ARG A 196 3.40 -28.24 16.65
C ARG A 196 2.09 -28.98 16.36
N PRO A 197 0.90 -28.40 16.64
CA PRO A 197 -0.36 -29.02 16.29
C PRO A 197 -0.48 -29.22 14.77
N PHE A 198 -0.95 -30.39 14.33
CA PHE A 198 -1.36 -30.58 12.95
C PHE A 198 -2.64 -29.77 12.69
N VAL A 199 -2.64 -28.90 11.68
CA VAL A 199 -3.79 -28.04 11.38
C VAL A 199 -4.60 -28.66 10.23
N PRO A 200 -5.85 -29.13 10.48
CA PRO A 200 -6.75 -29.65 9.46
C PRO A 200 -7.02 -28.62 8.34
N GLU A 201 -7.36 -29.10 7.15
CA GLU A 201 -7.55 -28.23 5.97
C GLU A 201 -8.52 -27.06 6.24
N VAL A 202 -9.61 -27.35 6.94
CA VAL A 202 -10.68 -26.40 7.31
C VAL A 202 -10.16 -25.25 8.18
N ASP A 203 -9.15 -25.50 9.03
CA ASP A 203 -8.64 -24.55 10.00
C ASP A 203 -7.45 -23.72 9.45
N ARG A 204 -6.78 -24.15 8.38
CA ARG A 204 -5.55 -23.52 7.84
C ARG A 204 -5.71 -22.03 7.59
N LYS A 205 -6.78 -21.62 6.91
CA LYS A 205 -7.03 -20.20 6.59
C LYS A 205 -7.28 -19.36 7.84
N LYS A 206 -7.97 -19.93 8.84
CA LYS A 206 -8.27 -19.27 10.11
C LYS A 206 -7.00 -19.07 10.93
N VAL A 207 -6.17 -20.11 11.03
CA VAL A 207 -4.87 -20.05 11.72
C VAL A 207 -3.95 -19.02 11.03
N TYR A 208 -3.84 -19.07 9.70
CA TYR A 208 -3.07 -18.10 8.93
C TYR A 208 -3.55 -16.66 9.18
N SER A 209 -4.87 -16.43 9.07
CA SER A 209 -5.44 -15.08 9.23
C SER A 209 -5.22 -14.55 10.64
N SER A 210 -5.31 -15.42 11.65
CA SER A 210 -5.01 -15.06 13.04
C SER A 210 -3.56 -14.62 13.22
N LEU A 211 -2.59 -15.41 12.73
CA LEU A 211 -1.17 -15.10 12.86
C LEU A 211 -0.75 -13.88 12.03
N HIS A 212 -1.28 -13.77 10.81
CA HIS A 212 -0.96 -12.66 9.91
C HIS A 212 -1.56 -11.33 10.40
N SER A 213 -2.79 -11.34 10.94
CA SER A 213 -3.47 -10.10 11.35
C SER A 213 -2.86 -9.44 12.60
N ILE A 214 -2.09 -10.17 13.42
CA ILE A 214 -1.46 -9.63 14.63
C ILE A 214 -0.41 -8.57 14.31
N SER A 215 0.33 -8.72 13.19
CA SER A 215 1.47 -7.85 12.88
C SER A 215 1.55 -7.41 11.41
N LEU A 216 0.60 -7.81 10.56
CA LEU A 216 0.67 -7.68 9.10
C LEU A 216 2.07 -8.01 8.52
N PRO A 217 2.69 -9.14 8.92
CA PRO A 217 4.05 -9.43 8.55
C PRO A 217 4.17 -9.77 7.05
N GLY A 218 5.32 -9.46 6.44
CA GLY A 218 5.64 -9.95 5.10
C GLY A 218 5.67 -11.48 5.02
N ILE A 219 5.70 -12.04 3.81
CA ILE A 219 5.58 -13.48 3.54
C ILE A 219 6.57 -14.30 4.39
N LYS A 220 7.86 -13.96 4.38
CA LYS A 220 8.90 -14.67 5.15
C LYS A 220 8.66 -14.66 6.65
N ALA A 221 8.17 -13.55 7.19
CA ALA A 221 7.87 -13.43 8.61
C ALA A 221 6.59 -14.19 8.99
N THR A 222 5.60 -14.27 8.08
CA THR A 222 4.41 -15.09 8.29
C THR A 222 4.74 -16.59 8.28
N VAL A 223 5.57 -17.05 7.34
CA VAL A 223 6.05 -18.46 7.30
C VAL A 223 6.76 -18.80 8.60
N LYS A 224 7.67 -17.93 9.06
CA LYS A 224 8.37 -18.12 10.33
C LYS A 224 7.41 -18.19 11.53
N LEU A 225 6.36 -17.37 11.58
CA LEU A 225 5.37 -17.40 12.66
C LEU A 225 4.51 -18.68 12.66
N VAL A 226 4.31 -19.30 11.49
CA VAL A 226 3.60 -20.58 11.36
C VAL A 226 4.51 -21.76 11.72
N GLU A 227 5.81 -21.63 11.49
CA GLU A 227 6.84 -22.63 11.84
C GLU A 227 7.27 -22.58 13.32
N GLU A 228 7.08 -21.43 13.99
CA GLU A 228 7.50 -21.19 15.38
C GLU A 228 6.66 -21.94 16.42
#